data_AF-A0A1C5EF30-F1
#
_entry.id   AF-A0A1C5EF30-F1
#
_cell.length_a   1.000
_cell.length_b   1.000
_cell.length_c   1.000
_cell.angle_alpha   90.00
_cell.angle_beta   90.00
_cell.angle_gamma   90.00
#
_symmetry.space_group_name_H-M   'P 1'
#
loop_
_entity.id
_entity.type
_entity.pdbx_description
1 polymer ?
#
loop_
_entity_poly.entity_id
_entity_poly.type
_entity_poly.pdbx_seq_one_letter_code
_entity_poly.pdbx_strand_id
1 'polypeptide(L)'
;MVTFSVASNRLLKHRIVLDAPGQTEENEWLGLTFRTSKTPVRFRDDGHAYLPQGTRLVLADDEQEGEFYRLRRRENQETDFAYLPLTYTISESDLMPPV
;
A
#
# COMPACT_ATOMS: atom_id res chain seq x y z
N MET A 1 -20.06 -9.56 3.45
CA MET A 1 -19.41 -9.84 4.73
C MET A 1 -18.00 -10.29 4.42
N VAL A 2 -16.97 -9.56 4.87
CA VAL A 2 -15.57 -9.98 4.68
C VAL A 2 -15.20 -10.81 5.91
N THR A 3 -14.90 -12.09 5.72
CA THR A 3 -14.47 -13.00 6.78
C THR A 3 -12.95 -13.05 6.83
N PHE A 4 -12.36 -12.68 7.98
CA PHE A 4 -10.91 -12.76 8.20
C PHE A 4 -10.59 -13.91 9.16
N SER A 5 -9.65 -14.78 8.79
CA SER A 5 -9.20 -15.90 9.61
C SER A 5 -7.68 -15.94 9.71
N VAL A 6 -7.16 -15.71 10.92
CA VAL A 6 -5.72 -15.81 11.22
C VAL A 6 -5.21 -17.25 11.05
N ALA A 7 -6.04 -18.26 11.40
CA ALA A 7 -5.68 -19.65 11.26
C ALA A 7 -5.47 -20.05 9.80
N SER A 8 -6.34 -19.57 8.90
CA SER A 8 -6.23 -19.82 7.45
C SER A 8 -4.97 -19.17 6.87
N ASN A 9 -4.68 -17.91 7.24
CA ASN A 9 -3.47 -17.19 6.79
C ASN A 9 -2.16 -17.83 7.27
N ARG A 10 -2.17 -18.59 8.38
CA ARG A 10 -0.99 -19.31 8.87
C ARG A 10 -0.73 -20.62 8.11
N LEU A 11 -1.79 -21.31 7.71
CA LEU A 11 -1.70 -22.62 7.06
C LEU A 11 -1.50 -22.53 5.55
N LEU A 12 -1.97 -21.46 4.93
CA LEU A 12 -1.98 -21.28 3.48
C LEU A 12 -1.02 -20.16 3.06
N LYS A 13 -0.19 -20.42 2.05
CA LYS A 13 0.66 -19.38 1.45
C LYS A 13 -0.17 -18.53 0.48
N HIS A 14 -0.13 -17.22 0.66
CA HIS A 14 -0.71 -16.29 -0.31
C HIS A 14 0.04 -16.39 -1.64
N ARG A 15 -0.71 -16.59 -2.74
CA ARG A 15 -0.19 -16.58 -4.11
C ARG A 15 -0.96 -15.55 -4.91
N ILE A 16 -0.27 -14.56 -5.47
CA ILE A 16 -0.85 -13.64 -6.46
C ILE A 16 -0.66 -14.31 -7.83
N VAL A 17 -1.75 -14.76 -8.44
CA VAL A 17 -1.75 -15.39 -9.77
C VAL A 17 -2.27 -14.37 -10.77
N LEU A 18 -1.48 -14.10 -11.82
CA LEU A 18 -1.84 -13.16 -12.89
C LEU A 18 -2.75 -13.81 -13.95
N ASP A 19 -2.67 -15.14 -14.10
CA ASP A 19 -3.46 -15.89 -15.07
C ASP A 19 -4.93 -16.01 -14.67
N ALA A 20 -5.83 -15.86 -15.64
CA ALA A 20 -7.25 -16.12 -15.44
C ALA A 20 -7.44 -17.61 -15.11
N PRO A 21 -8.10 -17.96 -14.00
CA PRO A 21 -8.37 -19.35 -13.69
C PRO A 21 -9.26 -19.92 -14.79
N GLY A 22 -8.78 -20.95 -15.48
CA GLY A 22 -9.61 -21.77 -16.35
C GLY A 22 -10.85 -22.22 -15.59
N GLN A 23 -12.01 -22.19 -16.26
CA GLN A 23 -13.32 -22.47 -15.68
C GLN A 23 -13.27 -23.66 -14.71
N THR A 24 -13.59 -23.44 -13.42
CA THR A 24 -14.56 -24.20 -12.59
C THR A 24 -14.41 -23.84 -11.09
N GLU A 25 -15.57 -23.63 -10.48
CA GLU A 25 -15.93 -23.60 -9.05
C GLU A 25 -15.43 -22.46 -8.13
N GLU A 26 -16.43 -21.80 -7.53
CA GLU A 26 -16.43 -20.80 -6.45
C GLU A 26 -15.05 -20.25 -6.01
N ASN A 27 -14.64 -19.14 -6.65
CA ASN A 27 -13.52 -18.32 -6.20
C ASN A 27 -13.88 -17.54 -4.92
N GLU A 28 -14.01 -18.23 -3.77
CA GLU A 28 -14.22 -17.61 -2.45
C GLU A 28 -12.92 -17.03 -1.84
N TRP A 29 -11.80 -17.07 -2.56
CA TRP A 29 -10.50 -16.69 -2.02
C TRP A 29 -10.22 -15.20 -2.20
N LEU A 30 -10.83 -14.37 -1.35
CA LEU A 30 -10.36 -12.99 -1.12
C LEU A 30 -9.20 -13.02 -0.10
N GLY A 31 -8.00 -13.35 -0.57
CA GLY A 31 -6.80 -13.26 0.26
C GLY A 31 -6.44 -11.80 0.54
N LEU A 32 -6.64 -11.33 1.78
CA LEU A 32 -6.23 -9.98 2.19
C LEU A 32 -4.80 -10.02 2.77
N THR A 33 -3.86 -9.32 2.13
CA THR A 33 -2.52 -9.13 2.70
C THR A 33 -2.45 -7.77 3.38
N PHE A 34 -2.24 -7.77 4.69
CA PHE A 34 -1.90 -6.55 5.43
C PHE A 34 -0.41 -6.29 5.32
N ARG A 35 -0.02 -5.22 4.63
CA ARG A 35 1.36 -4.73 4.62
C ARG A 35 1.36 -3.36 5.26
N THR A 36 2.09 -3.21 6.36
CA THR A 36 2.35 -1.90 6.94
C THR A 36 3.29 -1.13 6.02
N SER A 37 2.96 0.12 5.73
CA SER A 37 3.94 1.05 5.15
C SER A 37 5.15 1.14 6.09
N LYS A 38 6.35 1.21 5.51
CA LYS A 38 7.59 1.43 6.30
C LYS A 38 7.67 2.87 6.83
N THR A 39 6.84 3.78 6.32
CA THR A 39 6.84 5.19 6.65
C THR A 39 5.66 5.50 7.58
N PRO A 40 5.87 5.66 8.89
CA PRO A 40 4.79 6.04 9.80
C PRO A 40 4.39 7.50 9.59
N VAL A 41 3.09 7.78 9.65
CA VAL A 41 2.53 9.14 9.64
C VAL A 41 1.93 9.47 11.00
N ARG A 42 1.97 10.75 11.38
CA ARG A 42 1.34 11.27 12.60
C ARG A 42 0.28 12.29 12.22
N PHE A 43 -0.92 12.13 12.74
CA PHE A 43 -1.96 13.13 12.63
C PHE A 43 -1.82 14.14 13.77
N ARG A 44 -1.92 15.43 13.45
CA ARG A 44 -1.93 16.52 14.43
C ARG A 44 -3.35 17.07 14.61
N ASP A 45 -3.52 18.01 15.53
CA ASP A 45 -4.81 18.62 15.87
C ASP A 45 -5.48 19.35 14.68
N ASP A 46 -4.72 19.68 13.64
CA ASP A 46 -5.21 20.24 12.38
C ASP A 46 -5.84 19.20 11.43
N GLY A 47 -5.84 17.91 11.82
CA GLY A 47 -6.37 16.80 11.03
C GLY A 47 -5.50 16.40 9.84
N HIS A 48 -4.27 16.91 9.74
CA HIS A 48 -3.37 16.60 8.64
C HIS A 48 -2.33 15.53 9.01
N ALA A 49 -1.96 14.72 8.02
CA ALA A 49 -0.89 13.73 8.14
C ALA A 49 0.49 14.41 8.02
N TYR A 50 1.39 14.09 8.95
CA TYR A 50 2.77 14.57 8.97
C TYR A 50 3.75 13.41 8.98
N LEU A 51 4.81 13.55 8.21
CA LEU A 51 5.96 12.65 8.20
C LEU A 51 6.79 12.80 9.48
N PRO A 52 7.64 11.82 9.83
CA PRO A 52 8.47 11.86 11.04
C PRO A 52 9.36 13.10 11.13
N GLN A 53 9.77 13.66 9.99
CA GLN A 53 10.60 14.85 9.87
C GLN A 53 9.81 16.16 10.05
N GLY A 54 8.48 16.10 10.20
CA GLY A 54 7.62 17.25 10.43
C GLY A 54 7.04 17.89 9.16
N THR A 55 7.41 17.39 7.98
CA THR A 55 6.79 17.80 6.71
C THR A 55 5.37 17.23 6.58
N ARG A 56 4.43 18.05 6.13
CA ARG A 56 3.06 17.61 5.83
C ARG A 56 3.05 16.66 4.63
N LEU A 57 2.35 15.54 4.76
CA LEU A 57 2.09 14.62 3.64
C LEU A 57 0.90 15.17 2.84
N VAL A 58 1.02 15.18 1.51
CA VAL A 58 0.00 15.67 0.59
C VAL A 58 -0.32 14.63 -0.49
N LEU A 59 -1.48 14.78 -1.14
CA LEU A 59 -1.79 13.97 -2.32
C LEU A 59 -0.90 14.41 -3.48
N ALA A 60 -0.41 13.44 -4.25
CA ALA A 60 0.37 13.68 -5.46
C ALA A 60 -0.46 14.47 -6.49
N ASP A 61 0.19 15.37 -7.22
CA ASP A 61 -0.33 15.86 -8.50
C ASP A 61 -0.06 14.86 -9.64
N ASP A 62 -0.59 15.13 -10.84
CA ASP A 62 -0.46 14.24 -12.01
C ASP A 62 1.00 13.94 -12.39
N GLU A 63 1.89 14.93 -12.22
CA GLU A 63 3.32 14.78 -12.54
C GLU A 63 4.00 13.87 -11.50
N GLN A 64 3.74 14.13 -10.21
CA GLN A 64 4.25 13.37 -9.09
C GLN A 64 3.74 11.92 -9.08
N GLU A 65 2.49 11.69 -9.47
CA GLU A 65 1.93 10.35 -9.63
C GLU A 65 2.69 9.57 -10.72
N GLY A 66 2.95 10.21 -11.87
CA GLY A 66 3.75 9.62 -12.94
C GLY A 66 5.17 9.25 -12.50
N GLU A 67 5.84 10.13 -11.75
CA GLU A 67 7.15 9.83 -11.15
C GLU A 67 7.08 8.68 -10.14
N PHE A 68 6.03 8.65 -9.31
CA PHE A 68 5.85 7.58 -8.33
C PHE A 68 5.78 6.20 -8.99
N TYR A 69 5.05 6.07 -10.10
CA TYR A 69 4.99 4.80 -10.83
C TYR A 69 6.33 4.40 -11.45
N ARG A 70 7.16 5.37 -11.89
CA ARG A 70 8.54 5.10 -12.33
C ARG A 70 9.38 4.56 -11.17
N LEU A 71 9.26 5.15 -9.98
CA LEU A 71 9.95 4.67 -8.78
C LEU A 71 9.47 3.27 -8.37
N ARG A 72 8.16 2.99 -8.40
CA ARG A 72 7.58 1.64 -8.17
C ARG A 72 8.12 0.60 -9.14
N ARG A 73 8.31 0.98 -10.41
CA ARG A 73 8.91 0.07 -11.40
C ARG A 73 10.36 -0.26 -11.04
N ARG A 74 11.13 0.75 -10.62
CA ARG A 74 12.53 0.57 -10.17
C ARG A 74 12.59 -0.28 -8.89
N GLU A 75 11.72 -0.03 -7.90
CA GLU A 75 11.58 -0.85 -6.69
C GLU A 75 11.43 -2.34 -7.03
N ASN A 76 10.65 -2.67 -8.05
CA ASN A 76 10.40 -4.06 -8.46
C ASN A 76 11.55 -4.68 -9.27
N GLN A 77 12.43 -3.89 -9.89
CA GLN A 77 13.47 -4.36 -10.81
C GLN A 77 14.88 -4.32 -10.23
N GLU A 78 15.17 -3.37 -9.34
CA GLU A 78 16.47 -3.13 -8.76
C GLU A 78 16.54 -3.71 -7.34
N THR A 79 17.51 -4.58 -7.07
CA THR A 79 17.66 -5.22 -5.75
C THR A 79 18.02 -4.25 -4.63
N ASP A 80 18.78 -3.19 -4.96
CA ASP A 80 19.29 -2.21 -4.00
C ASP A 80 18.53 -0.87 -4.07
N PHE A 81 17.30 -0.88 -4.59
CA PHE A 81 16.51 0.34 -4.71
C PHE A 81 16.15 0.93 -3.34
N ALA A 82 16.41 2.22 -3.17
CA ALA A 82 15.97 2.99 -2.02
C ALA A 82 15.16 4.21 -2.47
N TYR A 83 14.02 4.41 -1.84
CA TYR A 83 13.24 5.64 -2.01
C TYR A 83 13.99 6.81 -1.38
N LEU A 84 14.08 7.92 -2.11
CA LEU A 84 14.32 9.22 -1.49
C LEU A 84 13.10 9.61 -0.63
N PRO A 85 13.25 10.48 0.38
CA PRO A 85 12.12 10.95 1.16
C PRO A 85 11.07 11.62 0.26
N LEU A 86 9.91 10.99 0.14
CA LEU A 86 8.76 11.54 -0.58
C LEU A 86 7.87 12.29 0.41
N THR A 87 7.43 13.48 0.01
CA THR A 87 6.52 14.33 0.79
C THR A 87 5.07 14.21 0.33
N TYR A 88 4.79 13.28 -0.58
CA TYR A 88 3.48 13.07 -1.18
C TYR A 88 3.11 11.57 -1.20
N THR A 89 1.82 11.29 -1.37
CA THR A 89 1.26 9.95 -1.53
C THR A 89 0.30 9.91 -2.72
N ILE A 90 0.17 8.74 -3.35
CA ILE A 90 -0.86 8.48 -4.38
C ILE A 90 -2.16 7.92 -3.77
N SER A 91 -2.19 7.68 -2.45
CA SER A 91 -3.31 7.06 -1.77
C SER A 91 -3.98 8.05 -0.83
N GLU A 92 -5.24 8.38 -1.12
CA GLU A 92 -6.06 9.22 -0.22
C GLU A 92 -6.18 8.61 1.19
N SER A 93 -6.15 7.28 1.32
CA SER A 93 -6.26 6.62 2.62
C SER A 93 -5.09 6.91 3.56
N ASP A 94 -3.91 7.23 3.02
CA ASP A 94 -2.76 7.63 3.83
C ASP A 94 -2.97 9.01 4.51
N LEU A 95 -3.92 9.81 4.00
CA LEU A 95 -4.30 11.11 4.54
C LEU A 95 -5.52 11.05 5.47
N MET A 96 -6.11 9.87 5.66
CA MET A 96 -7.25 9.69 6.53
C MET A 96 -6.80 9.39 7.97
N PRO A 97 -7.26 10.13 8.98
CA PRO A 97 -6.95 9.81 10.37
C PRO A 97 -7.53 8.44 10.74
N PRO A 98 -6.84 7.67 11.60
CA PRO A 98 -7.39 6.43 12.11
C PRO A 98 -8.67 6.71 12.93
N VAL A 99 -9.72 5.93 12.67
CA VAL A 99 -11.00 5.94 13.41
C VAL A 99 -10.99 4.98 14.59
#